data_AF-A0A2D5TTA4-F1
#
_entry.id   AF-A0A2D5TTA4-F1
#
_cell.length_a   1.000
_cell.length_b   1.000
_cell.length_c   1.000
_cell.angle_alpha   90.00
_cell.angle_beta   90.00
_cell.angle_gamma   90.00
#
_symmetry.space_group_name_H-M   'P 1'
#
loop_
_entity.id
_entity.type
_entity.pdbx_description
1 polymer ?
#
loop_
_entity_poly.entity_id
_entity_poly.type
_entity_poly.pdbx_seq_one_letter_code
_entity_poly.pdbx_strand_id
1 'polypeptide(L)' 'MNRAAPRLPAITVNAIKLCKTIEFQSFLNAISEPEAKTALCKRLGIQSRKELATNSLAAKKFAGLMDSYNQYLGTIQNG' A
#
# COMPACT_ATOMS: atom_id res chain seq x y z
N MET A 1 -2.45 -14.69 30.15
CA MET A 1 -1.90 -15.12 28.85
C MET A 1 -1.92 -13.94 27.89
N ASN A 2 -0.83 -13.17 27.81
CA ASN A 2 -0.73 -12.01 26.92
C ASN A 2 -0.46 -12.49 25.49
N ARG A 3 -1.52 -12.61 24.68
CA ARG A 3 -1.38 -12.80 23.24
C ARG A 3 -0.80 -11.51 22.67
N ALA A 4 0.51 -11.47 22.44
CA ALA A 4 1.13 -10.41 21.67
C ALA A 4 0.39 -10.33 20.32
N ALA A 5 -0.35 -9.24 20.10
CA ALA A 5 -0.91 -8.96 18.78
C ALA A 5 0.25 -9.05 17.78
N PRO A 6 0.11 -9.79 16.66
CA PRO A 6 1.19 -9.91 15.70
C PRO A 6 1.56 -8.49 15.25
N ARG A 7 2.76 -8.04 15.62
CA ARG A 7 3.27 -6.74 15.22
C ARG A 7 3.46 -6.81 13.71
N LEU A 8 2.42 -6.39 12.97
CA LEU A 8 2.47 -6.31 11.52
C LEU A 8 3.71 -5.48 11.15
N PRO A 9 4.53 -5.93 10.19
CA PRO A 9 5.71 -5.18 9.81
C PRO A 9 5.30 -3.79 9.31
N ALA A 10 6.14 -2.80 9.59
CA ALA A 10 5.84 -1.39 9.33
C ALA A 10 5.37 -1.14 7.88
N ILE A 11 5.90 -1.90 6.92
CA ILE A 11 5.50 -1.86 5.51
C ILE A 11 4.01 -2.19 5.30
N THR A 12 3.47 -3.16 6.04
CA THR A 12 2.06 -3.56 5.97
C THR A 12 1.15 -2.51 6.60
N VAL A 13 1.59 -1.91 7.71
CA VAL A 13 0.85 -0.83 8.38
C VAL A 13 0.82 0.41 7.50
N ASN A 14 1.93 0.75 6.86
CA ASN A 14 2.00 1.87 5.92
C ASN A 14 1.10 1.63 4.70
N ALA A 15 1.12 0.43 4.11
CA ALA A 15 0.23 0.08 3.01
C ALA A 15 -1.26 0.21 3.39
N ILE A 16 -1.65 -0.22 4.60
CA ILE A 16 -3.05 -0.08 5.07
C ILE A 16 -3.43 1.39 5.22
N LYS A 17 -2.55 2.21 5.83
CA LYS A 17 -2.81 3.64 6.02
C LYS A 17 -2.94 4.38 4.69
N LEU A 18 -2.10 4.06 3.72
CA LEU A 18 -2.14 4.69 2.40
C LEU A 18 -3.42 4.36 1.65
N CYS A 19 -3.95 3.13 1.71
CA CYS A 19 -5.25 2.81 1.11
C CYS A 19 -6.42 3.68 1.63
N LYS A 20 -6.26 4.37 2.76
CA LYS A 20 -7.26 5.29 3.32
C LYS A 20 -7.13 6.71 2.82
N THR A 21 -5.99 7.11 2.27
CA THR A 21 -5.79 8.48 1.79
C THR A 21 -6.41 8.63 0.41
N ILE A 22 -7.06 9.77 0.19
CA ILE A 22 -7.74 10.06 -1.08
C ILE A 22 -6.72 10.12 -2.21
N GLU A 23 -5.55 10.74 -2.00
CA GLU A 23 -4.51 10.85 -3.03
C GLU A 23 -4.01 9.48 -3.50
N PHE A 24 -3.86 8.53 -2.58
CA PHE A 24 -3.41 7.19 -2.91
C PHE A 24 -4.53 6.37 -3.58
N GLN A 25 -5.78 6.57 -3.18
CA GLN A 25 -6.93 6.01 -3.89
C GLN A 25 -6.97 6.52 -5.33
N SER A 26 -6.84 7.83 -5.55
CA SER A 26 -6.75 8.44 -6.89
C SER A 26 -5.56 7.93 -7.70
N PHE A 27 -4.37 7.80 -7.09
CA PHE A 27 -3.19 7.23 -7.74
C PHE A 27 -3.39 5.76 -8.18
N LEU A 28 -4.13 4.99 -7.38
CA LEU A 28 -4.52 3.63 -7.72
C LEU A 28 -5.73 3.55 -8.66
N ASN A 29 -6.31 4.69 -9.04
CA ASN A 29 -7.58 4.81 -9.76
C ASN A 29 -8.72 4.06 -9.06
N ALA A 30 -8.78 4.19 -7.74
CA ALA A 30 -9.79 3.63 -6.87
C ALA A 30 -10.63 4.75 -6.25
N ILE A 31 -11.92 4.49 -6.01
CA ILE A 31 -12.85 5.45 -5.40
C ILE A 31 -13.14 5.14 -3.93
N SER A 32 -12.58 4.06 -3.39
CA SER A 32 -12.83 3.60 -2.02
C SER A 32 -11.63 2.83 -1.44
N GLU A 33 -11.52 2.77 -0.10
CA GLU A 33 -10.48 1.98 0.59
C GLU A 33 -10.48 0.48 0.16
N PRO A 34 -11.62 -0.22 0.06
CA PRO A 34 -11.66 -1.61 -0.39
C PRO A 34 -11.13 -1.80 -1.82
N GLU A 35 -11.42 -0.86 -2.71
CA GLU A 35 -10.90 -0.88 -4.08
C GLU A 35 -9.41 -0.59 -4.13
N ALA A 36 -8.93 0.41 -3.39
CA ALA A 36 -7.50 0.71 -3.30
C ALA A 36 -6.72 -0.49 -2.75
N LYS A 37 -7.28 -1.21 -1.76
CA LYS A 37 -6.71 -2.47 -1.28
C LYS A 37 -6.60 -3.49 -2.41
N THR A 38 -7.67 -3.69 -3.16
CA THR A 38 -7.72 -4.69 -4.25
C THR A 38 -6.76 -4.32 -5.39
N ALA A 39 -6.75 -3.05 -5.79
CA ALA A 39 -5.84 -2.53 -6.80
C ALA A 39 -4.37 -2.65 -6.37
N LEU A 40 -4.07 -2.34 -5.10
CA LEU A 40 -2.75 -2.52 -4.52
C LEU A 40 -2.32 -3.99 -4.56
N CYS A 41 -3.14 -4.90 -4.02
CA CYS A 41 -2.87 -6.34 -4.04
C CYS A 41 -2.63 -6.85 -5.47
N LYS A 42 -3.45 -6.42 -6.44
CA LYS A 42 -3.31 -6.76 -7.86
C LYS A 42 -2.00 -6.25 -8.47
N ARG A 43 -1.62 -4.99 -8.21
CA ARG A 43 -0.33 -4.42 -8.69
C ARG A 43 0.88 -5.16 -8.11
N LEU A 44 0.78 -5.58 -6.85
CA LEU A 44 1.85 -6.30 -6.17
C LEU A 44 1.89 -7.80 -6.52
N GLY A 45 0.80 -8.35 -7.09
CA GLY A 45 0.66 -9.77 -7.38
C GLY A 45 0.50 -10.62 -6.12
N ILE A 46 -0.14 -10.07 -5.09
CA ILE A 46 -0.43 -10.76 -3.82
C ILE A 46 -1.93 -10.81 -3.60
N GLN A 47 -2.41 -11.78 -2.84
CA GLN A 47 -3.83 -11.88 -2.46
C GLN A 47 -4.13 -11.01 -1.25
N SER A 48 -3.16 -10.86 -0.34
CA SER A 48 -3.36 -10.11 0.89
C SER A 48 -2.18 -9.21 1.23
N ARG A 49 -2.47 -8.01 1.74
CA ARG A 49 -1.45 -7.07 2.27
C ARG A 49 -0.53 -7.72 3.32
N LYS A 50 -1.00 -8.75 4.02
CA LYS A 50 -0.18 -9.53 4.98
C LYS A 50 1.02 -10.21 4.32
N GLU A 51 0.93 -10.54 3.04
CA GLU A 51 2.03 -11.16 2.30
C GLU A 51 3.20 -10.21 2.09
N LEU A 52 3.02 -8.87 2.22
CA LEU A 52 4.14 -7.93 2.23
C LEU A 52 5.16 -8.20 3.34
N ALA A 53 4.74 -8.88 4.42
CA ALA A 53 5.60 -9.25 5.54
C ALA A 53 6.59 -10.37 5.19
N THR A 54 6.17 -11.30 4.34
CA THR A 54 6.87 -12.58 4.08
C THR A 54 7.30 -12.73 2.63
N ASN A 55 6.78 -11.90 1.72
CA ASN A 55 7.08 -11.93 0.30
C ASN A 55 7.97 -10.73 -0.07
N SER A 56 9.28 -10.96 -0.07
CA SER A 56 10.30 -9.96 -0.40
C SER A 56 10.13 -9.35 -1.80
N LEU A 57 9.59 -10.11 -2.76
CA LEU A 57 9.33 -9.61 -4.11
C LEU A 57 8.18 -8.59 -4.10
N ALA A 58 7.09 -8.90 -3.39
CA ALA A 58 5.98 -7.97 -3.22
C ALA A 58 6.41 -6.70 -2.46
N ALA A 59 7.28 -6.83 -1.45
CA ALA A 59 7.84 -5.70 -0.73
C ALA A 59 8.69 -4.79 -1.65
N LYS A 60 9.52 -5.36 -2.53
CA LYS A 60 10.28 -4.59 -3.54
C LYS A 60 9.36 -3.89 -4.53
N LYS A 61 8.32 -4.57 -5.04
CA LYS A 61 7.30 -3.95 -5.91
C LYS A 61 6.58 -2.81 -5.20
N PHE A 62 6.27 -2.98 -3.92
CA PHE A 62 5.64 -1.94 -3.11
C PHE A 62 6.55 -0.73 -2.93
N ALA A 63 7.84 -0.93 -2.68
CA ALA A 63 8.81 0.16 -2.62
C ALA A 63 8.88 0.95 -3.95
N GLY A 64 8.91 0.27 -5.10
CA GLY A 64 8.85 0.92 -6.41
C GLY A 64 7.53 1.68 -6.63
N LEU A 65 6.41 1.12 -6.18
CA LEU A 65 5.11 1.79 -6.23
C LEU A 65 5.07 3.06 -5.38
N MET A 66 5.73 3.05 -4.20
CA MET A 66 5.85 4.23 -3.34
C MET A 66 6.68 5.33 -4.00
N ASP A 67 7.73 5.00 -4.73
CA ASP A 67 8.50 5.98 -5.49
C ASP A 67 7.62 6.69 -6.53
N SER A 68 6.85 5.93 -7.32
CA SER A 68 5.90 6.49 -8.27
C SER A 68 4.81 7.32 -7.61
N TYR A 69 4.33 6.92 -6.43
CA TYR A 69 3.35 7.69 -5.67
C TYR A 69 3.94 9.00 -5.15
N ASN A 70 5.19 9.00 -4.67
CA ASN A 70 5.87 10.23 -4.25
C ASN A 70 6.06 11.20 -5.41
N GLN A 71 6.41 10.69 -6.60
CA GLN A 71 6.46 11.52 -7.81
C GLN A 71 5.09 12.10 -8.15
N TYR A 72 4.03 11.28 -8.09
CA TYR A 72 2.65 11.73 -8.30
C TYR A 72 2.26 12.84 -7.30
N LEU A 73 2.54 12.69 -6.01
CA LEU A 73 2.30 13.74 -5.02
C LEU A 73 3.05 15.03 -5.34
N GLY A 74 4.31 14.95 -5.78
CA GLY A 74 5.09 16.10 -6.23
C GLY A 74 4.45 16.84 -7.41
N THR A 75 3.76 16.12 -8.31
CA THR A 75 3.01 16.73 -9.42
C THR A 75 1.71 17.41 -8.98
N ILE A 76 1.01 16.86 -7.98
CA ILE A 76 -0.23 17.46 -7.45
C ILE A 76 0.07 18.71 -6.62
N GLN A 77 1.20 18.74 -5.90
CA GLN A 77 1.57 19.88 -5.05
C GLN A 77 2.13 21.10 -5.82
N ASN A 78 2.46 20.94 -7.10
CA ASN A 78 2.92 22.03 -7.98
C ASN A 78 1.84 22.47 -9.00
N GLY A 79 0.63 21.93 -8.92
CA GLY A 79 -0.51 22.23 -9.79
C GLY A 79 -1.50 23.19 -9.16
#